data_AF-A0A151THV8-F1
#
_entry.id   AF-A0A151THV8-F1
#
_cell.length_a   1.000
_cell.length_b   1.000
_cell.length_c   1.000
_cell.angle_alpha   90.00
_cell.angle_beta   90.00
_cell.angle_gamma   90.00
#
_symmetry.space_group_name_H-M   'P 1'
#
loop_
_entity.id
_entity.type
_entity.pdbx_description
1 polymer ?
#
loop_
_entity_poly.entity_id
_entity_poly.type
_entity_poly.pdbx_seq_one_letter_code
_entity_poly.pdbx_strand_id
1 'polypeptide(L)' 'MKDMGEASYVIGIEIFRDRSQELLGLSQKAYINKILERFRMDKCSTSLVPIQKGDKFSLMQCPKNDLERK' A
#
# COMPACT_ATOMS: atom_id res chain seq x y z
N MET A 1 -16.12 -27.54 9.63
CA MET A 1 -15.56 -26.47 8.78
C MET A 1 -15.70 -26.94 7.33
N LYS A 2 -16.22 -26.12 6.42
CA LYS A 2 -16.41 -26.51 5.00
C LYS A 2 -15.30 -25.87 4.17
N ASP A 3 -14.71 -26.65 3.28
CA ASP A 3 -13.72 -26.13 2.33
C ASP A 3 -14.44 -25.25 1.27
N MET A 4 -13.93 -24.03 1.08
CA MET A 4 -14.43 -23.06 0.10
C MET A 4 -13.48 -22.92 -1.10
N GLY A 5 -12.43 -23.74 -1.17
CA GLY A 5 -11.38 -23.61 -2.16
C GLY A 5 -10.38 -22.53 -1.81
N GLU A 6 -9.61 -22.10 -2.81
CA GLU A 6 -8.52 -21.16 -2.63
C GLU A 6 -9.01 -19.72 -2.46
N ALA A 7 -8.53 -19.04 -1.41
CA ALA A 7 -8.86 -17.64 -1.16
C ALA A 7 -7.99 -16.72 -2.02
N SER A 8 -8.64 -15.82 -2.77
CA SER A 8 -7.95 -14.81 -3.59
C SER A 8 -7.86 -13.43 -2.91
N TYR A 9 -8.68 -13.18 -1.87
CA TYR A 9 -8.69 -11.91 -1.15
C TYR A 9 -8.94 -12.11 0.35
N VAL A 10 -8.36 -11.24 1.16
CA VAL A 10 -8.65 -11.10 2.60
C VAL A 10 -8.74 -9.63 2.95
N ILE A 11 -9.90 -9.18 3.46
CA ILE A 11 -10.13 -7.77 3.85
C ILE A 11 -9.80 -6.79 2.70
N GLY A 12 -10.09 -7.18 1.45
CA GLY A 12 -9.79 -6.37 0.26
C GLY A 12 -8.31 -6.31 -0.16
N ILE A 13 -7.43 -7.07 0.51
CA ILE A 13 -6.05 -7.29 0.09
C ILE A 13 -6.01 -8.55 -0.77
N GLU A 14 -5.38 -8.45 -1.94
CA GLU A 14 -5.22 -9.56 -2.87
C GLU A 14 -4.18 -10.55 -2.34
N ILE A 15 -4.50 -11.84 -2.39
CA ILE A 15 -3.58 -12.92 -2.05
C ILE A 15 -2.99 -13.44 -3.36
N PHE A 16 -1.68 -13.28 -3.51
CA PHE A 16 -0.92 -13.88 -4.60
C PHE A 16 -0.28 -15.17 -4.10
N ARG A 17 -0.49 -16.28 -4.79
CA ARG A 17 0.12 -17.56 -4.41
C ARG A 17 0.69 -18.25 -5.63
N ASP A 18 1.98 -18.55 -5.59
CA ASP A 18 2.67 -19.38 -6.55
C ASP A 18 3.17 -20.64 -5.84
N ARG A 19 2.50 -21.77 -6.06
CA ARG A 19 2.83 -23.05 -5.43
C ARG A 19 4.08 -23.69 -6.02
N SER A 20 4.44 -23.35 -7.26
CA SER A 20 5.64 -23.89 -7.91
C SER A 20 6.92 -23.32 -7.28
N GLN A 21 6.84 -22.08 -6.82
CA GLN A 21 7.92 -21.38 -6.12
C GLN A 21 7.71 -21.30 -4.60
N GLU A 22 6.68 -21.97 -4.08
CA GLU A 22 6.28 -21.91 -2.66
C GLU A 22 6.10 -20.47 -2.12
N LEU A 23 5.70 -19.54 -2.99
CA LEU A 23 5.57 -18.13 -2.69
C LEU A 23 4.13 -17.77 -2.31
N LEU A 24 3.97 -17.10 -1.18
CA LEU A 24 2.72 -16.50 -0.73
C LEU A 24 2.95 -15.01 -0.49
N GLY A 25 2.28 -14.18 -1.27
CA GLY A 25 2.36 -12.73 -1.22
C GLY A 25 1.00 -12.09 -0.99
N LEU A 26 1.03 -10.84 -0.55
CA LEU A 26 -0.13 -9.98 -0.45
C LEU A 26 0.08 -8.76 -1.34
N SER A 27 -0.94 -8.39 -2.10
CA SER A 27 -0.93 -7.27 -3.03
C SER A 27 -1.98 -6.24 -2.62
N GLN A 28 -1.54 -4.99 -2.50
CA GLN A 28 -2.42 -3.82 -2.31
C GLN A 28 -2.56 -3.00 -3.61
N LYS A 29 -2.29 -3.60 -4.76
CA LYS A 29 -2.32 -2.91 -6.07
C LYS A 29 -3.66 -2.19 -6.30
N ALA A 30 -4.77 -2.86 -6.01
CA ALA A 30 -6.10 -2.27 -6.17
C ALA A 30 -6.33 -1.04 -5.27
N TYR A 31 -5.82 -1.07 -4.03
CA TYR A 31 -5.89 0.07 -3.12
C TYR A 31 -5.04 1.24 -3.63
N ILE A 32 -3.80 0.97 -4.06
CA ILE A 32 -2.91 1.99 -4.62
C ILE A 32 -3.57 2.66 -5.84
N ASN A 33 -4.12 1.89 -6.77
CA ASN A 33 -4.80 2.44 -7.96
C ASN A 33 -5.97 3.35 -7.57
N LYS A 34 -6.81 2.93 -6.62
CA LYS A 34 -7.91 3.78 -6.10
C LYS A 34 -7.42 5.11 -5.53
N ILE A 35 -6.29 5.10 -4.81
CA ILE A 35 -5.71 6.32 -4.24
C ILE A 35 -5.17 7.22 -5.36
N LEU A 36 -4.47 6.65 -6.35
CA LEU A 36 -3.96 7.42 -7.48
C LEU A 36 -5.09 8.09 -8.26
N GLU A 37 -6.17 7.37 -8.56
CA GLU A 37 -7.36 7.94 -9.21
C GLU A 37 -8.01 9.04 -8.38
N ARG A 38 -8.19 8.81 -7.06
CA ARG A 38 -8.79 9.79 -6.15
C ARG A 38 -8.05 11.12 -6.14
N PHE A 39 -6.73 11.09 -6.23
CA PHE A 39 -5.88 12.29 -6.25
C PHE A 39 -5.49 12.74 -7.66
N ARG A 40 -6.07 12.15 -8.72
CA ARG A 40 -5.78 12.46 -10.13
C ARG A 40 -4.30 12.30 -10.50
N MET A 41 -3.68 11.27 -9.92
CA MET A 41 -2.28 10.89 -10.13
C MET A 41 -2.13 9.65 -11.02
N ASP A 42 -3.20 9.16 -11.62
CA ASP A 42 -3.22 7.97 -12.50
C ASP A 42 -2.32 8.10 -13.73
N LYS A 43 -2.01 9.33 -14.16
CA LYS A 43 -1.11 9.63 -15.30
C LYS A 43 0.21 10.29 -14.90
N CYS A 44 0.47 10.44 -13.60
CA CYS A 44 1.71 11.07 -13.15
C CYS A 44 2.92 10.16 -13.42
N SER A 45 4.04 10.75 -13.79
CA SER A 45 5.32 10.05 -13.85
C SER A 45 5.75 9.62 -12.45
N THR A 46 6.38 8.46 -12.34
CA THR A 46 7.02 8.03 -11.10
C THR A 46 8.13 9.00 -10.73
N SER A 47 8.19 9.41 -9.46
CA SER A 47 9.30 10.16 -8.89
C SER A 47 9.78 9.46 -7.63
N LEU A 48 10.96 9.83 -7.15
CA LEU A 48 11.42 9.38 -5.84
C LEU A 48 10.42 9.86 -4.79
N VAL A 49 9.89 8.90 -4.03
CA VAL A 49 9.02 9.20 -2.90
C VAL A 49 9.84 9.87 -1.80
N PRO A 50 9.31 10.90 -1.13
CA PRO A 50 10.02 11.59 -0.05
C PRO A 50 10.23 10.73 1.19
N ILE A 51 9.57 9.56 1.25
CA ILE A 51 9.63 8.62 2.36
C ILE A 51 9.85 7.22 1.78
N GLN A 52 10.90 6.55 2.25
CA GLN A 52 11.21 5.18 1.89
C GLN A 52 10.88 4.20 3.01
N LYS A 53 10.74 2.92 2.63
CA LYS A 53 10.56 1.84 3.60
C LYS A 53 11.77 1.78 4.52
N GLY A 54 11.54 1.92 5.81
CA GLY A 54 12.59 1.87 6.84
C GLY A 54 12.99 3.23 7.39
N ASP A 55 12.49 4.33 6.80
CA ASP A 55 12.68 5.66 7.36
C ASP A 55 12.08 5.74 8.77
N LYS A 56 12.91 6.15 9.74
CA LYS A 56 12.49 6.35 11.12
C LYS A 56 12.19 7.82 11.33
N PHE A 57 10.94 8.13 11.61
CA PHE A 57 10.54 9.48 12.01
C PHE A 57 10.86 9.72 13.47
N SER A 58 11.20 10.97 13.78
CA SER A 58 11.40 11.44 15.16
C SER A 58 10.40 12.53 15.51
N LEU A 59 10.27 12.82 16.81
CA LEU A 59 9.45 13.93 17.31
C LEU A 59 9.85 15.29 16.70
N MET A 60 11.07 15.42 16.18
CA MET A 60 11.54 16.64 15.55
C MET A 60 10.84 16.94 14.21
N GLN A 61 10.25 15.92 13.58
CA GLN A 61 9.50 16.01 12.32
C GLN A 61 7.98 16.13 12.55
N CYS A 62 7.53 16.16 13.81
CA CYS A 62 6.13 16.46 14.11
C CYS A 62 5.82 17.92 13.75
N PRO A 63 4.60 18.22 13.27
CA PRO A 63 4.15 19.58 13.00
C PRO A 63 4.29 20.49 14.24
N LYS A 64 5.03 21.59 14.10
CA LYS A 64 5.35 22.50 15.22
C LYS A 64 4.45 23.73 15.30
N ASN A 65 3.72 24.04 14.23
CA ASN A 65 2.85 25.21 14.15
C ASN A 65 1.54 24.89 13.42
N ASP A 66 0.58 25.80 13.47
CA ASP A 66 -0.75 25.60 12.88
C ASP A 66 -0.74 25.59 11.34
N LEU A 67 0.29 26.16 10.71
CA LEU A 67 0.44 26.11 9.25
C LEU A 67 0.83 24.70 8.80
N GLU A 68 1.73 24.03 9.54
CA GLU A 68 2.15 22.65 9.27
C GLU A 68 1.08 21.60 9.58
N ARG A 69 0.03 21.95 10.33
CA ARG A 69 -1.08 21.06 10.71
C ARG A 69 -2.28 21.13 9.75
N LYS A 70 -2.31 22.11 8.84
CA LYS A 70 -3.37 22.32 7.86
C LYS A 70 -3.10 21.55 6.57
#